data_AF-A0A1J7I7Q5-F1
#
_entry.id   AF-A0A1J7I7Q5-F1
#
_cell.length_a   1.000
_cell.length_b   1.000
_cell.length_c   1.000
_cell.angle_alpha   90.00
_cell.angle_beta   90.00
_cell.angle_gamma   90.00
#
_symmetry.space_group_name_H-M   'P 1'
#
loop_
_entity.id
_entity.type
_entity.pdbx_description
1 polymer ?
#
loop_
_entity_poly.entity_id
_entity_poly.type
_entity_poly.pdbx_seq_one_letter_code
_entity_poly.pdbx_strand_id
1 'polypeptide(L)'
;DEEKGLHRSVTGVTMSPELFEKLYLTPKVPHVGDNNKRYANPTALGFVGFVISTFTFSMVMMGWGGASGLSPVVGIFFFVGPVLLIFAMVFEWIMGNFFPMMVMGLFAVFWLSFGCLQLPTLQLGASYASTADPSGYGSPEFNATVALYLIVWGFALFTFFIFTCKINAVFAAIFLLVSAGAWVLSAAYWKVSQGEYAQAAKLQK
;
A
#
# COMPACT_ATOMS: atom_id res chain seq x y z
N ASP A 1 -67.27 -0.80 26.01
CA ASP A 1 -66.54 0.30 26.65
C ASP A 1 -65.26 -0.21 27.29
N GLU A 2 -64.17 -0.23 26.52
CA GLU A 2 -62.81 -0.46 27.03
C GLU A 2 -62.20 0.91 27.32
N GLU A 3 -61.99 1.23 28.60
CA GLU A 3 -61.27 2.43 29.03
C GLU A 3 -59.82 2.39 28.51
N LYS A 4 -59.55 3.14 27.44
CA LYS A 4 -58.18 3.51 27.06
C LYS A 4 -57.63 4.48 28.12
N GLY A 5 -56.98 3.91 29.13
CA GLY A 5 -56.25 4.66 30.15
C GLY A 5 -55.25 5.64 29.50
N LEU A 6 -55.27 6.89 29.96
CA LEU A 6 -54.32 7.92 29.54
C LEU A 6 -52.92 7.52 30.05
N HIS A 7 -52.09 6.93 29.18
CA HIS A 7 -50.69 6.69 29.51
C HIS A 7 -49.92 8.03 29.47
N ARG A 8 -49.54 8.52 30.65
CA ARG A 8 -48.73 9.72 30.80
C ARG A 8 -47.33 9.44 30.24
N SER A 9 -47.04 9.95 29.05
CA SER A 9 -45.72 9.85 28.44
C SER A 9 -44.71 10.65 29.27
N VAL A 10 -43.62 10.02 29.70
CA VAL A 10 -42.57 10.67 30.48
C VAL A 10 -41.80 11.60 29.54
N THR A 11 -42.06 12.90 29.62
CA THR A 11 -41.44 13.94 28.78
C THR A 11 -40.11 14.47 29.33
N GLY A 12 -39.75 14.10 30.57
CA GLY A 12 -38.49 14.49 31.19
C GLY A 12 -37.43 13.41 31.00
N VAL A 13 -36.62 13.52 29.94
CA VAL A 13 -35.40 12.72 29.80
C VAL A 13 -34.25 13.52 30.41
N THR A 14 -33.79 13.13 31.60
CA THR A 14 -32.56 13.67 32.18
C THR A 14 -31.37 13.02 31.48
N MET A 15 -30.62 13.80 30.70
CA MET A 15 -29.37 13.36 30.07
C MET A 15 -28.18 13.86 30.88
N SER A 16 -27.12 13.06 31.00
CA SER A 16 -25.86 13.57 31.55
C SER A 16 -25.23 14.60 30.61
N PRO A 17 -24.40 15.54 31.11
CA PRO A 17 -23.66 16.46 30.27
C PRO A 17 -22.85 15.76 29.17
N GLU A 18 -22.24 14.61 29.50
CA GLU A 18 -21.47 13.79 28.56
C GLU A 18 -22.35 13.18 27.45
N LEU A 19 -23.57 12.75 27.79
CA LEU A 19 -24.51 12.20 26.81
C LEU A 19 -25.06 13.30 25.91
N PHE A 20 -25.34 14.48 26.47
CA PHE A 20 -25.73 15.67 25.71
C PHE A 20 -24.62 16.10 24.75
N GLU A 21 -23.38 16.20 25.25
CA GLU A 21 -22.21 16.52 24.46
C GLU A 21 -21.98 15.48 23.35
N LYS A 22 -22.10 14.18 23.64
CA LYS A 22 -22.00 13.12 22.61
C LYS A 22 -23.12 13.20 21.56
N LEU A 23 -24.35 13.52 21.97
CA LEU A 23 -25.49 13.68 21.05
C LEU A 23 -25.33 14.93 20.16
N TYR A 24 -24.73 15.99 20.71
CA TYR A 24 -24.48 17.25 20.02
C TYR A 24 -23.26 17.20 19.10
N LEU A 25 -22.15 16.62 19.58
CA LEU A 25 -20.89 16.49 18.85
C LEU A 25 -20.87 15.32 17.87
N THR A 26 -21.67 14.28 18.10
CA THR A 26 -21.76 13.13 17.20
C THR A 26 -23.22 12.68 17.04
N PRO A 27 -24.05 13.47 16.32
CA PRO A 27 -25.44 13.09 16.07
C PRO A 27 -25.50 11.70 15.46
N LYS A 28 -26.32 10.82 16.03
CA LYS A 28 -26.51 9.46 15.51
C LYS A 28 -27.30 9.57 14.20
N VAL A 29 -26.61 9.57 13.07
CA VAL A 29 -27.24 9.63 11.75
C VAL A 29 -28.10 8.37 11.54
N PRO A 30 -29.40 8.50 11.19
CA PRO A 30 -30.34 7.36 11.13
C PRO A 30 -30.05 6.34 10.02
N HIS A 31 -29.18 6.68 9.06
CA HIS A 31 -28.98 5.88 7.86
C HIS A 31 -27.52 5.45 7.77
N VAL A 32 -27.26 4.18 8.11
CA VAL A 32 -26.06 3.49 7.62
C VAL A 32 -26.28 3.35 6.11
N GLY A 33 -25.46 4.00 5.29
CA GLY A 33 -25.64 4.02 3.83
C GLY A 33 -25.80 2.61 3.25
N ASP A 34 -26.68 2.46 2.26
CA ASP A 34 -26.98 1.17 1.60
C ASP A 34 -25.99 0.83 0.47
N ASN A 35 -24.85 1.53 0.40
CA ASN A 35 -23.82 1.39 -0.62
C ASN A 35 -23.43 -0.08 -0.89
N ASN A 36 -23.34 -0.90 0.17
CA ASN A 36 -23.00 -2.34 0.06
C ASN A 36 -24.04 -3.16 -0.71
N LYS A 37 -25.29 -2.69 -0.84
CA LYS A 37 -26.34 -3.31 -1.66
C LYS A 37 -26.38 -2.75 -3.09
N ARG A 38 -25.84 -1.54 -3.28
CA ARG A 38 -25.95 -0.78 -4.53
C ARG A 38 -24.73 -0.90 -5.44
N TYR A 39 -23.54 -1.05 -4.86
CA TYR A 39 -22.28 -1.02 -5.57
C TYR A 39 -21.53 -2.36 -5.46
N ALA A 40 -20.72 -2.66 -6.47
CA ALA A 40 -19.80 -3.78 -6.44
C ALA A 40 -18.70 -3.55 -5.39
N ASN A 41 -18.14 -4.64 -4.85
CA ASN A 41 -17.04 -4.56 -3.89
C ASN A 41 -15.72 -4.12 -4.58
N PRO A 42 -15.19 -2.93 -4.28
CA PRO A 42 -13.98 -2.42 -4.93
C PRO A 42 -12.69 -3.06 -4.42
N THR A 43 -12.68 -3.71 -3.25
CA THR A 43 -11.47 -4.34 -2.69
C THR A 43 -10.93 -5.41 -3.65
N ALA A 44 -11.83 -6.17 -4.30
CA ALA A 44 -11.46 -7.20 -5.26
C ALA A 44 -10.66 -6.65 -6.45
N LEU A 45 -11.01 -5.45 -6.93
CA LEU A 45 -10.29 -4.77 -8.01
C LEU A 45 -8.85 -4.44 -7.59
N GLY A 46 -8.68 -3.90 -6.38
CA GLY A 46 -7.37 -3.57 -5.83
C GLY A 46 -6.49 -4.80 -5.65
N PHE A 47 -7.06 -5.92 -5.19
CA PHE A 47 -6.34 -7.19 -5.06
C PHE A 47 -5.83 -7.72 -6.40
N VAL A 48 -6.63 -7.63 -7.47
CA VAL A 48 -6.18 -8.08 -8.81
C VAL A 48 -4.95 -7.29 -9.26
N GLY A 49 -4.99 -5.95 -9.14
CA GLY A 49 -3.83 -5.12 -9.47
C GLY A 49 -2.60 -5.41 -8.61
N PHE A 50 -2.81 -5.53 -7.30
CA PHE A 50 -1.72 -5.81 -6.36
C PHE A 50 -1.09 -7.19 -6.62
N VAL A 51 -1.90 -8.24 -6.78
CA VAL A 51 -1.41 -9.61 -6.96
C VAL A 51 -0.64 -9.74 -8.26
N ILE A 52 -1.20 -9.27 -9.39
CA ILE A 52 -0.54 -9.41 -10.69
C ILE A 52 0.81 -8.67 -10.70
N SER A 53 0.85 -7.43 -10.21
CA SER A 53 2.11 -6.67 -10.15
C SER A 53 3.12 -7.28 -9.18
N THR A 54 2.70 -7.63 -7.96
CA THR A 54 3.61 -8.16 -6.92
C THR A 54 4.17 -9.53 -7.29
N PHE A 55 3.34 -10.44 -7.82
CA PHE A 55 3.80 -11.76 -8.24
C PHE A 55 4.74 -11.65 -9.44
N THR A 56 4.41 -10.83 -10.44
CA THR A 56 5.28 -10.61 -11.60
C THR A 56 6.64 -10.06 -11.16
N PHE A 57 6.63 -9.01 -10.33
CA PHE A 57 7.84 -8.44 -9.74
C PHE A 57 8.67 -9.51 -9.01
N SER A 58 8.04 -10.29 -8.13
CA SER A 58 8.74 -11.29 -7.31
C SER A 58 9.35 -12.40 -8.17
N MET A 59 8.63 -12.91 -9.17
CA MET A 59 9.13 -13.93 -10.09
C MET A 59 10.34 -13.44 -10.89
N VAL A 60 10.33 -12.17 -11.32
CA VAL A 60 11.49 -11.56 -12.00
C VAL A 60 12.67 -11.41 -11.04
N MET A 61 12.43 -10.98 -9.80
CA MET A 61 13.49 -10.80 -8.80
C MET A 61 14.14 -12.13 -8.39
N MET A 62 13.36 -13.21 -8.29
CA MET A 62 13.86 -14.58 -8.07
C MET A 62 14.56 -15.18 -9.30
N GLY A 63 14.49 -14.53 -10.46
CA GLY A 63 15.13 -14.98 -11.70
C GLY A 63 14.50 -16.23 -12.31
N TRP A 64 13.20 -16.44 -12.12
CA TRP A 64 12.49 -17.60 -12.68
C TRP A 64 12.64 -17.66 -14.20
N GLY A 65 12.99 -18.83 -14.73
CA GLY A 65 13.21 -19.03 -16.16
C GLY A 65 14.35 -18.20 -16.76
N GLY A 66 15.27 -17.67 -15.94
CA GLY A 66 16.35 -16.79 -16.40
C GLY A 66 15.94 -15.32 -16.54
N ALA A 67 14.78 -14.93 -15.99
CA ALA A 67 14.35 -13.53 -15.98
C ALA A 67 15.37 -12.62 -15.27
N SER A 68 15.59 -11.43 -15.82
CA SER A 68 16.47 -10.42 -15.22
C SER A 68 16.05 -9.03 -15.64
N GLY A 69 16.04 -8.10 -14.68
CA GLY A 69 15.65 -6.71 -14.91
C GLY A 69 14.13 -6.53 -15.06
N LEU A 70 13.63 -5.38 -14.62
CA LEU A 70 12.20 -5.10 -14.54
C LEU A 70 11.70 -4.24 -15.72
N SER A 71 12.58 -3.75 -16.58
CA SER A 71 12.20 -2.91 -17.72
C SER A 71 11.26 -3.59 -18.73
N PRO A 72 11.35 -4.92 -19.03
CA PRO A 72 10.40 -5.56 -19.93
C PRO A 72 8.96 -5.58 -19.38
N VAL A 73 8.83 -5.54 -18.05
CA VAL A 73 7.54 -5.54 -17.34
C VAL A 73 7.19 -4.18 -16.77
N VAL A 74 7.79 -3.09 -17.27
CA VAL A 74 7.58 -1.73 -16.74
C VAL A 74 6.10 -1.34 -16.68
N GLY A 75 5.27 -1.89 -17.58
CA GLY A 75 3.81 -1.68 -17.58
C GLY A 75 3.10 -2.09 -16.29
N ILE A 76 3.65 -3.02 -15.49
CA ILE A 76 3.05 -3.41 -14.20
C ILE A 76 3.14 -2.29 -13.15
N PHE A 77 4.12 -1.40 -13.28
CA PHE A 77 4.38 -0.29 -12.37
C PHE A 77 3.57 0.97 -12.69
N PHE A 78 2.97 1.05 -13.88
CA PHE A 78 2.23 2.24 -14.33
C PHE A 78 0.77 1.95 -14.67
N PHE A 79 0.47 0.74 -15.15
CA PHE A 79 -0.87 0.37 -15.58
C PHE A 79 -1.47 -0.67 -14.64
N VAL A 80 -1.01 -1.92 -14.68
CA VAL A 80 -1.70 -3.03 -14.01
C VAL A 80 -1.89 -2.80 -12.52
N GLY A 81 -0.80 -2.50 -11.80
CA GLY A 81 -0.86 -2.23 -10.37
C GLY A 81 -1.56 -0.92 -10.08
N PRO A 82 -0.96 0.23 -10.44
CA PRO A 82 -1.46 1.52 -10.00
C PRO A 82 -2.85 1.87 -10.53
N VAL A 83 -3.20 1.59 -11.78
CA VAL A 83 -4.51 2.00 -12.32
C VAL A 83 -5.62 1.27 -11.57
N LEU A 84 -5.49 -0.04 -11.37
CA LEU A 84 -6.46 -0.81 -10.61
C LEU A 84 -6.52 -0.39 -9.14
N LEU A 85 -5.37 -0.10 -8.53
CA LEU A 85 -5.28 0.37 -7.15
C LEU A 85 -5.86 1.77 -6.96
N ILE A 86 -5.65 2.71 -7.89
CA ILE A 86 -6.20 4.07 -7.84
C ILE A 86 -7.71 4.03 -8.00
N PHE A 87 -8.24 3.26 -8.95
CA PHE A 87 -9.69 3.10 -9.08
C PHE A 87 -10.29 2.43 -7.85
N ALA A 88 -9.66 1.37 -7.33
CA ALA A 88 -10.10 0.74 -6.09
C ALA A 88 -10.08 1.73 -4.91
N MET A 89 -9.04 2.55 -4.77
CA MET A 89 -8.95 3.61 -3.76
C MET A 89 -10.13 4.59 -3.87
N VAL A 90 -10.41 5.12 -5.05
CA VAL A 90 -11.53 6.07 -5.26
C VAL A 90 -12.87 5.41 -4.94
N PHE A 91 -13.07 4.15 -5.34
CA PHE A 91 -14.31 3.43 -5.06
C PHE A 91 -14.44 3.05 -3.58
N GLU A 92 -13.37 2.66 -2.90
CA GLU A 92 -13.37 2.41 -1.45
C GLU A 92 -13.70 3.69 -0.66
N TRP A 93 -13.22 4.85 -1.12
CA TRP A 93 -13.60 6.14 -0.55
C TRP A 93 -15.10 6.40 -0.71
N ILE A 94 -15.68 6.16 -1.89
CA ILE A 94 -17.13 6.29 -2.13
C ILE A 94 -17.93 5.33 -1.24
N MET A 95 -17.40 4.11 -1.00
CA MET A 95 -18.02 3.13 -0.11
C MET A 95 -17.89 3.49 1.37
N GLY A 96 -17.02 4.43 1.74
CA GLY A 96 -16.73 4.80 3.12
C GLY A 96 -15.73 3.86 3.82
N ASN A 97 -15.03 3.00 3.07
CA ASN A 97 -14.08 2.03 3.57
C ASN A 97 -12.69 2.65 3.69
N PHE A 98 -12.45 3.39 4.78
CA PHE A 98 -11.23 4.17 4.97
C PHE A 98 -9.94 3.34 4.95
N PHE A 99 -9.90 2.21 5.66
CA PHE A 99 -8.67 1.44 5.76
C PHE A 99 -8.25 0.81 4.40
N PRO A 100 -9.13 0.07 3.68
CA PRO A 100 -8.82 -0.38 2.33
C PRO A 100 -8.45 0.75 1.36
N MET A 101 -9.18 1.88 1.40
CA MET A 101 -8.84 3.07 0.59
C MET A 101 -7.38 3.50 0.82
N MET A 102 -6.96 3.66 2.09
CA MET A 102 -5.58 4.02 2.43
C MET A 102 -4.57 3.00 1.92
N VAL A 103 -4.86 1.71 2.06
CA VAL A 103 -3.98 0.62 1.58
C VAL A 103 -3.80 0.67 0.06
N MET A 104 -4.90 0.82 -0.69
CA MET A 104 -4.82 0.86 -2.16
C MET A 104 -4.07 2.10 -2.64
N GLY A 105 -4.30 3.25 -2.03
CA GLY A 105 -3.55 4.48 -2.32
C GLY A 105 -2.05 4.34 -2.02
N LEU A 106 -1.69 3.76 -0.87
CA LEU A 106 -0.30 3.52 -0.48
C LEU A 106 0.44 2.68 -1.54
N PHE A 107 -0.13 1.54 -1.93
CA PHE A 107 0.49 0.67 -2.92
C PHE A 107 0.51 1.28 -4.31
N ALA A 108 -0.52 2.03 -4.72
CA ALA A 108 -0.51 2.71 -6.01
C ALA A 108 0.68 3.66 -6.14
N VAL A 109 0.91 4.50 -5.13
CA VAL A 109 2.01 5.47 -5.12
C VAL A 109 3.36 4.76 -5.03
N PHE A 110 3.47 3.67 -4.25
CA PHE A 110 4.68 2.85 -4.25
C PHE A 110 5.02 2.34 -5.66
N TRP A 111 4.06 1.71 -6.35
CA TRP A 111 4.29 1.15 -7.69
C TRP A 111 4.69 2.23 -8.71
N LEU A 112 3.99 3.38 -8.71
CA LEU A 112 4.33 4.50 -9.60
C LEU A 112 5.72 5.06 -9.32
N SER A 113 6.02 5.30 -8.04
CA SER A 113 7.31 5.87 -7.62
C SER A 113 8.47 4.92 -7.90
N PHE A 114 8.34 3.64 -7.57
CA PHE A 114 9.37 2.63 -7.82
C PHE A 114 9.48 2.33 -9.33
N GLY A 115 8.39 2.42 -10.08
CA GLY A 115 8.35 2.29 -11.54
C GLY A 115 9.26 3.27 -12.26
N CYS A 116 9.39 4.50 -11.74
CA CYS A 116 10.32 5.49 -12.29
C CYS A 116 11.77 4.99 -12.27
N LEU A 117 12.18 4.21 -11.25
CA LEU A 117 13.51 3.61 -11.21
C LEU A 117 13.74 2.59 -12.33
N GLN A 118 12.67 2.05 -12.91
CA GLN A 118 12.71 1.01 -13.94
C GLN A 118 12.65 1.57 -15.37
N LEU A 119 12.51 2.90 -15.54
CA LEU A 119 12.45 3.56 -16.84
C LEU A 119 13.85 3.98 -17.30
N PRO A 120 14.46 3.30 -18.30
CA PRO A 120 15.81 3.65 -18.75
C PRO A 120 15.88 5.06 -19.38
N THR A 121 14.75 5.55 -19.90
CA THR A 121 14.62 6.88 -20.53
C THR A 121 14.84 8.04 -19.55
N LEU A 122 14.68 7.82 -18.24
CA LEU A 122 14.94 8.85 -17.24
C LEU A 122 16.43 9.04 -16.94
N GLN A 123 17.29 8.09 -17.36
CA GLN A 123 18.74 8.17 -17.21
C GLN A 123 19.19 8.53 -15.77
N LEU A 124 18.54 7.95 -14.76
CA LEU A 124 18.75 8.33 -13.35
C LEU A 124 20.17 8.06 -12.84
N GLY A 125 20.92 7.20 -13.53
CA GLY A 125 22.35 6.95 -13.25
C GLY A 125 23.30 8.01 -13.85
N ALA A 126 22.85 8.86 -14.78
CA ALA A 126 23.74 9.73 -15.55
C ALA A 126 24.61 10.68 -14.70
N SER A 127 24.07 11.21 -13.60
CA SER A 127 24.83 12.06 -12.66
C SER A 127 25.90 11.32 -11.86
N TYR A 128 25.87 9.98 -11.88
CA TYR A 128 26.78 9.10 -11.16
C TYR A 128 27.74 8.37 -12.11
N ALA A 129 27.69 8.68 -13.41
CA ALA A 129 28.51 8.04 -14.43
C ALA A 129 30.01 8.31 -14.20
N SER A 130 30.82 7.28 -14.45
CA SER A 130 32.28 7.36 -14.39
C SER A 130 32.88 6.68 -15.62
N THR A 131 34.21 6.77 -15.78
CA THR A 131 34.92 6.05 -16.85
C THR A 131 34.78 4.54 -16.74
N ALA A 132 34.68 4.01 -15.51
CA ALA A 132 34.53 2.58 -15.24
C ALA A 132 33.06 2.10 -15.32
N ASP A 133 32.10 2.98 -15.01
CA ASP A 133 30.66 2.73 -15.16
C ASP A 133 29.99 3.92 -15.88
N PRO A 134 29.94 3.91 -17.22
CA PRO A 134 29.29 4.97 -17.99
C PRO A 134 27.78 5.09 -17.75
N SER A 135 27.14 4.07 -17.15
CA SER A 135 25.72 4.07 -16.86
C SER A 135 25.38 4.74 -15.52
N GLY A 136 26.33 4.70 -14.57
CA GLY A 136 26.21 5.19 -13.21
C GLY A 136 25.24 4.41 -12.31
N TYR A 137 24.59 3.34 -12.79
CA TYR A 137 23.68 2.53 -11.98
C TYR A 137 24.42 1.63 -10.97
N GLY A 138 25.71 1.38 -11.15
CA GLY A 138 26.57 0.66 -10.22
C GLY A 138 27.19 1.54 -9.13
N SER A 139 26.97 2.87 -9.18
CA SER A 139 27.56 3.80 -8.21
C SER A 139 27.14 3.49 -6.77
N PRO A 140 28.08 3.61 -5.80
CA PRO A 140 27.77 3.54 -4.37
C PRO A 140 26.65 4.51 -3.96
N GLU A 141 26.71 5.76 -4.43
CA GLU A 141 25.78 6.82 -4.07
C GLU A 141 24.36 6.56 -4.62
N PHE A 142 24.27 6.10 -5.87
CA PHE A 142 22.99 5.72 -6.48
C PHE A 142 22.31 4.61 -5.68
N ASN A 143 23.04 3.53 -5.41
CA ASN A 143 22.49 2.36 -4.72
C ASN A 143 22.17 2.64 -3.24
N ALA A 144 22.99 3.44 -2.56
CA ALA A 144 22.70 3.92 -1.20
C ALA A 144 21.39 4.73 -1.14
N THR A 145 21.14 5.57 -2.15
CA THR A 145 19.92 6.38 -2.24
C THR A 145 18.68 5.50 -2.41
N VAL A 146 18.73 4.49 -3.28
CA VAL A 146 17.64 3.53 -3.47
C VAL A 146 17.42 2.67 -2.21
N ALA A 147 18.50 2.28 -1.53
CA ALA A 147 18.40 1.54 -0.28
C ALA A 147 17.67 2.35 0.82
N LEU A 148 17.98 3.65 0.97
CA LEU A 148 17.30 4.54 1.91
C LEU A 148 15.82 4.74 1.55
N TYR A 149 15.50 4.91 0.27
CA TYR A 149 14.12 4.95 -0.21
C TYR A 149 13.33 3.72 0.25
N LEU A 150 13.89 2.52 0.07
CA LEU A 150 13.24 1.26 0.47
C LEU A 150 13.14 1.08 1.99
N ILE A 151 14.10 1.60 2.78
CA ILE A 151 14.00 1.59 4.24
C ILE A 151 12.79 2.39 4.71
N VAL A 152 12.62 3.60 4.19
CA VAL A 152 11.51 4.49 4.55
C VAL A 152 10.17 3.86 4.14
N TRP A 153 10.09 3.28 2.94
CA TRP A 153 8.91 2.52 2.51
C TRP A 153 8.63 1.32 3.42
N GLY A 154 9.65 0.55 3.80
CA GLY A 154 9.51 -0.55 4.74
C GLY A 154 8.95 -0.12 6.09
N PHE A 155 9.34 1.05 6.61
CA PHE A 155 8.74 1.61 7.84
C PHE A 155 7.27 2.01 7.67
N ALA A 156 6.91 2.61 6.53
CA ALA A 156 5.50 2.91 6.23
C ALA A 156 4.66 1.63 6.18
N LEU A 157 5.15 0.59 5.48
CA LEU A 157 4.48 -0.71 5.36
C LEU A 157 4.38 -1.41 6.73
N PHE A 158 5.41 -1.32 7.56
CA PHE A 158 5.41 -1.90 8.90
C PHE A 158 4.42 -1.19 9.83
N THR A 159 4.21 0.11 9.65
CA THR A 159 3.17 0.85 10.38
C THR A 159 1.77 0.32 10.03
N PHE A 160 1.51 0.02 8.75
CA PHE A 160 0.27 -0.62 8.31
C PHE A 160 0.14 -2.06 8.82
N PHE A 161 1.24 -2.80 8.98
CA PHE A 161 1.23 -4.10 9.68
C PHE A 161 0.69 -3.95 11.11
N ILE A 162 1.20 -2.99 11.89
CA ILE A 162 0.73 -2.74 13.27
C ILE A 162 -0.78 -2.44 13.29
N PHE A 163 -1.26 -1.63 12.35
CA PHE A 163 -2.69 -1.28 12.26
C PHE A 163 -3.57 -2.48 11.88
N THR A 164 -3.06 -3.42 11.09
CA THR A 164 -3.82 -4.60 10.63
C THR A 164 -3.86 -5.75 11.63
N CYS A 165 -2.97 -5.78 12.62
CA CYS A 165 -2.96 -6.80 13.67
C CYS A 165 -4.30 -6.96 14.40
N LYS A 166 -5.10 -5.88 14.51
CA LYS A 166 -6.43 -5.89 15.14
C LYS A 166 -7.59 -6.07 14.16
N ILE A 167 -7.31 -6.12 12.85
CA ILE A 167 -8.32 -6.12 11.79
C ILE A 167 -8.46 -7.52 11.18
N ASN A 168 -7.36 -8.06 10.61
CA ASN A 168 -7.40 -9.32 9.87
C ASN A 168 -5.99 -9.93 9.79
N ALA A 169 -5.85 -11.18 10.21
CA ALA A 169 -4.58 -11.90 10.24
C ALA A 169 -3.93 -12.03 8.84
N VAL A 170 -4.72 -12.18 7.78
CA VAL A 170 -4.22 -12.24 6.39
C VAL A 170 -3.64 -10.90 5.97
N PHE A 171 -4.32 -9.78 6.26
CA PHE A 171 -3.77 -8.46 5.98
C PHE A 171 -2.50 -8.18 6.78
N ALA A 172 -2.47 -8.58 8.05
CA ALA A 172 -1.27 -8.47 8.87
C ALA A 172 -0.11 -9.28 8.27
N ALA A 173 -0.36 -10.51 7.83
CA ALA A 173 0.66 -11.33 7.17
C ALA A 173 1.19 -10.67 5.88
N ILE A 174 0.31 -10.12 5.03
CA ILE A 174 0.70 -9.43 3.80
C ILE A 174 1.61 -8.24 4.10
N PHE A 175 1.21 -7.36 5.04
CA PHE A 175 2.03 -6.19 5.38
C PHE A 175 3.34 -6.57 6.05
N LEU A 176 3.37 -7.61 6.89
CA LEU A 176 4.61 -8.10 7.48
C LEU A 176 5.58 -8.60 6.40
N LEU A 177 5.10 -9.44 5.48
CA LEU A 177 5.90 -10.00 4.40
C LEU A 177 6.41 -8.93 3.44
N VAL A 178 5.57 -7.97 3.06
CA VAL A 178 5.96 -6.85 2.21
C VAL A 178 6.95 -5.91 2.92
N SER A 179 6.80 -5.67 4.22
CA SER A 179 7.77 -4.88 4.99
C SER A 179 9.13 -5.58 5.03
N ALA A 180 9.14 -6.89 5.31
CA ALA A 180 10.35 -7.69 5.27
C ALA A 180 10.98 -7.69 3.87
N GLY A 181 10.19 -7.86 2.81
CA GLY A 181 10.64 -7.80 1.43
C GLY A 181 11.27 -6.46 1.07
N ALA A 182 10.67 -5.34 1.47
CA ALA A 182 11.22 -4.00 1.24
C ALA A 182 12.58 -3.81 1.94
N TRP A 183 12.73 -4.28 3.19
CA TRP A 183 13.99 -4.18 3.92
C TRP A 183 15.06 -5.14 3.40
N VAL A 184 14.70 -6.36 3.00
CA VAL A 184 15.63 -7.31 2.35
C VAL A 184 16.10 -6.74 1.01
N LEU A 185 15.20 -6.17 0.22
CA LEU A 185 15.55 -5.49 -1.03
C LEU A 185 16.45 -4.28 -0.79
N SER A 186 16.16 -3.47 0.24
CA SER A 186 17.05 -2.38 0.65
C SER A 186 18.45 -2.90 1.01
N ALA A 187 18.54 -3.99 1.76
CA ALA A 187 19.81 -4.61 2.11
C ALA A 187 20.58 -5.08 0.86
N ALA A 188 19.88 -5.60 -0.16
CA ALA A 188 20.50 -5.92 -1.45
C ALA A 188 21.12 -4.68 -2.10
N TYR A 189 20.40 -3.55 -2.17
CA TYR A 189 20.95 -2.28 -2.69
C TYR A 189 22.13 -1.77 -1.86
N TRP A 190 22.10 -1.89 -0.52
CA TRP A 190 23.25 -1.57 0.32
C TRP A 190 24.48 -2.42 0.00
N LYS A 191 24.28 -3.71 -0.26
CA LYS A 191 25.38 -4.59 -0.66
C LYS A 191 25.95 -4.24 -2.04
N VAL A 192 25.13 -3.79 -2.98
CA VAL A 192 25.62 -3.21 -4.24
C VAL A 192 26.45 -1.96 -3.96
N SER A 193 26.00 -1.08 -3.07
CA SER A 193 26.72 0.15 -2.73
C SER A 193 28.10 -0.09 -2.11
N GLN A 194 28.29 -1.24 -1.45
CA GLN A 194 29.53 -1.66 -0.81
C GLN A 194 30.44 -2.46 -1.75
N GLY A 195 30.03 -2.71 -3.00
CA GLY A 195 30.74 -3.58 -3.94
C GLY A 195 30.61 -5.08 -3.63
N GLU A 196 29.72 -5.46 -2.71
CA GLU A 196 29.49 -6.85 -2.29
C GLU A 196 28.43 -7.56 -3.15
N TYR A 197 28.65 -7.58 -4.47
CA TYR A 197 27.65 -8.04 -5.46
C TYR A 197 27.14 -9.47 -5.25
N ALA A 198 28.00 -10.38 -4.77
CA ALA A 198 27.60 -11.76 -4.50
C ALA A 198 26.57 -11.85 -3.34
N GLN A 199 26.75 -11.02 -2.31
CA GLN A 199 25.79 -10.95 -1.21
C GLN A 199 24.51 -10.22 -1.64
N ALA A 200 24.64 -9.15 -2.43
CA ALA A 200 23.49 -8.46 -3.01
C ALA A 200 22.59 -9.43 -3.80
N ALA A 201 23.18 -10.25 -4.67
CA ALA A 201 22.45 -11.23 -5.46
C ALA A 201 21.76 -12.30 -4.60
N LYS A 202 22.32 -12.65 -3.44
CA LYS A 202 21.70 -13.59 -2.49
C LYS A 202 20.53 -12.96 -1.74
N LEU A 203 20.59 -11.67 -1.43
CA LEU A 203 19.48 -10.95 -0.78
C LEU A 203 18.34 -10.65 -1.76
N GLN A 204 18.67 -10.49 -3.04
CA GLN A 204 17.67 -10.19 -4.07
C GLN A 204 16.77 -11.39 -4.43
N LYS A 205 17.32 -12.61 -4.36
CA LYS A 205 16.66 -13.86 -4.78
C LYS A 205 16.07 -14.62 -3.60
#